data_AF-A0A7S2NTZ0-F1
#
_entry.id   AF-A0A7S2NTZ0-F1
#
_cell.length_a   1.000
_cell.length_b   1.000
_cell.length_c   1.000
_cell.angle_alpha   90.00
_cell.angle_beta   90.00
_cell.angle_gamma   90.00
#
_symmetry.space_group_name_H-M   'P 1'
#
loop_
_entity.id
_entity.type
_entity.pdbx_description
1 polymer ?
#
loop_
_entity_poly.entity_id
_entity_poly.type
_entity_poly.pdbx_seq_one_letter_code
_entity_poly.pdbx_strand_id
1 'polypeptide(L)'
;ADGSVSPFSGAQEQSEVFPLPYATPALLSKLYGVPLNRPIRHPRNIISVAEFMGQYYNPADLDTFFRLMGVRSWGGPGMDHPLLIGADKPLAGSVLGGEAQLDIQYIMAMAANVTTMFWSVPGAELATAQEPFLDWLMQVADADDTTAPLVHSVSYGDNARGMPEWFKQRVNMEFMKLALRGISVLVASGDDGASGEGVRHSMSACREANPEFPTASPWVTSVGGTMLATASVPVCQYTSERVVVRCPDEGEVVCTSAMGGLITSGGGFSNDFPRPWYQAGAVDGYLRQGDSPVPPAGGGWRYNTSGRAYPDVTAVASNFLTWMGDHFEQTSGTSASTPLMAAMVAQLNEIRL
;
A
#
# COMPACT_ATOMS: atom_id res chain seq x y z
N ALA A 1 5.76 -4.73 11.93
CA ALA A 1 6.64 -5.57 12.78
C ALA A 1 7.97 -4.84 12.96
N ASP A 2 8.68 -5.10 14.05
CA ASP A 2 9.85 -4.35 14.52
C ASP A 2 10.96 -4.16 13.47
N GLY A 3 11.65 -3.01 13.49
CA GLY A 3 12.71 -2.64 12.55
C GLY A 3 14.01 -3.44 12.73
N SER A 4 13.93 -4.77 12.83
CA SER A 4 15.08 -5.65 13.00
C SER A 4 15.64 -6.11 11.65
N VAL A 5 16.90 -5.72 11.40
CA VAL A 5 17.66 -6.05 10.19
C VAL A 5 17.99 -7.54 10.14
N SER A 6 17.55 -8.23 9.08
CA SER A 6 17.81 -9.66 8.86
C SER A 6 19.26 -9.93 8.39
N PRO A 7 19.98 -10.92 8.95
CA PRO A 7 21.35 -11.24 8.58
C PRO A 7 21.41 -12.29 7.46
N PHE A 8 21.22 -11.86 6.21
CA PHE A 8 21.54 -12.68 5.03
C PHE A 8 22.44 -11.90 4.06
N SER A 9 23.71 -11.75 4.41
CA SER A 9 24.77 -11.32 3.48
C SER A 9 25.83 -12.42 3.37
N GLY A 10 25.56 -13.41 2.50
CA GLY A 10 26.42 -14.57 2.29
C GLY A 10 26.71 -14.91 0.82
N ALA A 11 26.31 -14.06 -0.14
CA ALA A 11 26.69 -14.21 -1.54
C ALA A 11 27.19 -12.85 -2.05
N GLN A 12 28.48 -12.78 -2.36
CA GLN A 12 29.08 -11.66 -3.09
C GLN A 12 28.67 -11.76 -4.57
N GLU A 13 27.48 -11.27 -4.90
CA GLU A 13 27.30 -10.55 -6.15
C GLU A 13 27.21 -9.07 -5.75
N GLN A 14 28.28 -8.33 -6.03
CA GLN A 14 28.22 -6.87 -5.97
C GLN A 14 27.29 -6.41 -7.10
N SER A 15 25.98 -6.39 -6.84
CA SER A 15 25.12 -5.48 -7.57
C SER A 15 25.62 -4.08 -7.23
N GLU A 16 26.01 -3.31 -8.25
CA GLU A 16 26.24 -1.88 -8.07
C GLU A 16 24.90 -1.27 -7.62
N VAL A 17 24.74 -1.11 -6.31
CA VAL A 17 23.61 -0.39 -5.74
C VAL A 17 23.82 1.08 -6.08
N PHE A 18 23.29 1.51 -7.23
CA PHE A 18 23.14 2.93 -7.52
C PHE A 18 22.26 3.55 -6.42
N PRO A 19 22.61 4.71 -5.85
CA PRO A 19 21.75 5.36 -4.86
C PRO A 19 20.46 5.78 -5.56
N LEU A 20 19.40 5.00 -5.36
CA LEU A 20 18.08 5.30 -5.90
C LEU A 20 17.56 6.58 -5.21
N PRO A 21 16.96 7.51 -5.96
CA PRO A 21 16.47 8.75 -5.37
C PRO A 21 15.38 8.45 -4.33
N TYR A 22 15.33 9.27 -3.28
CA TYR A 22 14.26 9.20 -2.31
C TYR A 22 12.91 9.55 -2.95
N ALA A 23 11.90 8.73 -2.69
CA ALA A 23 10.52 9.03 -3.00
C ALA A 23 10.09 10.24 -2.14
N THR A 24 9.88 11.37 -2.80
CA THR A 24 9.36 12.61 -2.21
C THR A 24 8.09 13.00 -2.95
N PRO A 25 7.20 13.82 -2.36
CA PRO A 25 5.98 14.26 -3.06
C PRO A 25 6.26 14.88 -4.44
N ALA A 26 7.34 15.67 -4.57
CA ALA A 26 7.74 16.26 -5.84
C ALA A 26 8.17 15.22 -6.89
N LEU A 27 8.94 14.21 -6.48
CA LEU A 27 9.34 13.12 -7.37
C LEU A 27 8.13 12.28 -7.79
N LEU A 28 7.29 11.88 -6.84
CA LEU A 28 6.09 11.07 -7.10
C LEU A 28 5.09 11.81 -7.99
N SER A 29 4.92 13.12 -7.77
CA SER A 29 4.13 14.00 -8.63
C SER A 29 4.62 13.97 -10.08
N LYS A 30 5.93 14.11 -10.28
CA LYS A 30 6.55 14.05 -11.61
C LYS A 30 6.40 12.67 -12.24
N LEU A 31 6.64 11.60 -11.47
CA LEU A 31 6.63 10.23 -11.94
C LEU A 31 5.22 9.80 -12.42
N TYR A 32 4.20 10.09 -11.62
CA TYR A 32 2.83 9.66 -11.89
C TYR A 32 1.95 10.73 -12.55
N GLY A 33 2.51 11.91 -12.84
CA GLY A 33 1.75 13.01 -13.42
C GLY A 33 0.66 13.58 -12.51
N VAL A 34 0.81 13.43 -11.19
CA VAL A 34 -0.16 13.89 -10.18
C VAL A 34 0.15 15.34 -9.82
N PRO A 35 -0.71 16.32 -10.11
CA PRO A 35 -0.41 17.72 -9.86
C PRO A 35 -0.51 18.05 -8.35
N LEU A 36 0.59 18.48 -7.73
CA LEU A 36 0.60 18.95 -6.32
C LEU A 36 -0.10 20.29 -6.10
N ASN A 37 -0.51 20.97 -7.17
CA ASN A 37 -0.99 22.36 -7.14
C ASN A 37 -2.44 22.50 -7.61
N ARG A 38 -3.19 21.42 -7.81
CA ARG A 38 -4.61 21.53 -8.17
C ARG A 38 -5.42 22.02 -6.97
N PRO A 39 -6.01 23.23 -7.02
CA PRO A 39 -6.78 23.75 -5.91
C PRO A 39 -8.26 23.49 -6.18
N ILE A 40 -8.82 22.37 -5.74
CA ILE A 40 -10.29 22.21 -5.73
C ILE A 40 -10.68 21.36 -4.53
N ARG A 41 -11.70 21.84 -3.81
CA ARG A 41 -12.35 21.21 -2.67
C ARG A 41 -13.81 20.97 -3.01
N HIS A 42 -14.12 19.82 -3.58
CA HIS A 42 -15.49 19.37 -3.56
C HIS A 42 -15.80 18.88 -2.13
N PRO A 43 -16.83 19.40 -1.44
CA PRO A 43 -17.10 19.07 -0.03
C PRO A 43 -17.40 17.58 0.22
N ARG A 44 -17.78 16.84 -0.84
CA ARG A 44 -17.97 15.38 -0.82
C ARG A 44 -16.73 14.57 -1.18
N ASN A 45 -15.65 15.19 -1.68
CA ASN A 45 -14.41 14.47 -1.93
C ASN A 45 -13.63 14.40 -0.62
N ILE A 46 -13.99 13.40 0.20
CA ILE A 46 -13.35 13.14 1.47
C ILE A 46 -12.50 11.87 1.28
N ILE A 47 -11.27 11.91 1.75
CA ILE A 47 -10.36 10.76 1.76
C ILE A 47 -10.03 10.35 3.18
N SER A 48 -9.55 9.14 3.38
CA SER A 48 -9.13 8.72 4.71
C SER A 48 -8.01 7.71 4.72
N VAL A 49 -7.30 7.70 5.84
CA VAL A 49 -6.41 6.61 6.27
C VAL A 49 -7.05 5.92 7.47
N ALA A 50 -6.94 4.60 7.51
CA ALA A 50 -7.39 3.81 8.65
C ALA A 50 -6.21 3.12 9.32
N GLU A 51 -5.91 3.59 10.53
CA GLU A 51 -4.80 3.14 11.34
C GLU A 51 -5.31 2.25 12.46
N PHE A 52 -4.72 1.07 12.60
CA PHE A 52 -5.11 0.07 13.60
C PHE A 52 -4.02 -0.14 14.64
N MET A 53 -4.31 -0.94 15.66
CA MET A 53 -3.35 -1.25 16.74
C MET A 53 -2.98 -0.04 17.61
N GLY A 54 -3.84 0.99 17.65
CA GLY A 54 -3.59 2.19 18.44
C GLY A 54 -2.40 2.98 17.93
N GLN A 55 -2.26 3.05 16.60
CA GLN A 55 -1.33 3.97 15.98
C GLN A 55 -1.93 5.38 15.88
N TYR A 56 -1.07 6.37 16.03
CA TYR A 56 -1.42 7.79 16.02
C TYR A 56 -0.40 8.53 15.15
N TYR A 57 -0.81 9.67 14.58
CA TYR A 57 0.12 10.59 13.95
C TYR A 57 0.43 11.76 14.89
N ASN A 58 1.58 12.39 14.70
CA ASN A 58 1.96 13.61 15.40
C ASN A 58 1.70 14.82 14.48
N PRO A 59 0.79 15.74 14.85
CA PRO A 59 0.49 16.92 14.04
C PRO A 59 1.69 17.83 13.79
N ALA A 60 2.62 17.93 14.75
CA ALA A 60 3.83 18.76 14.60
C ALA A 60 4.81 18.16 13.58
N ASP A 61 4.86 16.83 13.48
CA ASP A 61 5.68 16.12 12.50
C ASP A 61 5.08 16.28 11.10
N LEU A 62 3.75 16.22 10.99
CA LEU A 62 3.03 16.52 9.74
C LEU A 62 3.30 17.95 9.26
N ASP A 63 3.21 18.94 10.16
CA ASP A 63 3.52 20.34 9.86
C ASP A 63 4.97 20.51 9.36
N THR A 64 5.92 19.83 10.01
CA THR A 64 7.33 19.91 9.66
C THR A 64 7.60 19.23 8.32
N PHE A 65 7.03 18.04 8.10
CA PHE A 65 7.10 17.34 6.83
C PHE A 65 6.62 18.21 5.66
N PHE A 66 5.43 18.82 5.77
CA PHE A 66 4.89 19.65 4.70
C PHE A 66 5.70 20.91 4.43
N ARG A 67 6.28 21.51 5.48
CA ARG A 67 7.21 22.64 5.32
C ARG A 67 8.47 22.21 4.57
N LEU A 68 9.05 21.06 4.91
CA LEU A 68 10.30 20.56 4.32
C LEU A 68 10.09 20.04 2.89
N MET A 69 8.98 19.35 2.63
CA MET A 69 8.63 18.81 1.31
C MET A 69 8.00 19.84 0.38
N GLY A 70 7.76 21.07 0.85
CA GLY A 70 7.23 22.16 0.04
C GLY A 70 5.78 21.92 -0.41
N VAL A 71 4.97 21.24 0.41
CA VAL A 71 3.54 21.05 0.13
C VAL A 71 2.86 22.42 0.19
N ARG A 72 2.54 22.94 -1.00
CA ARG A 72 2.08 24.32 -1.18
C ARG A 72 0.74 24.53 -0.47
N SER A 73 0.57 25.73 0.07
CA SER A 73 -0.64 26.17 0.78
C SER A 73 -0.88 25.51 2.15
N TRP A 74 0.04 24.68 2.66
CA TRP A 74 -0.04 24.20 4.05
C TRP A 74 -0.08 25.37 5.04
N GLY A 75 -0.99 25.31 6.03
CA GLY A 75 -1.27 26.40 6.96
C GLY A 75 -2.03 27.58 6.34
N GLY A 76 -2.43 27.49 5.07
CA GLY A 76 -3.36 28.42 4.42
C GLY A 76 -4.84 28.02 4.62
N PRO A 77 -5.80 28.87 4.20
CA PRO A 77 -7.23 28.63 4.44
C PRO A 77 -7.73 27.23 4.01
N GLY A 78 -8.16 26.46 5.02
CA GLY A 78 -8.71 25.10 5.00
C GLY A 78 -7.74 23.99 4.58
N MET A 79 -6.43 24.24 4.62
CA MET A 79 -5.44 23.18 4.78
C MET A 79 -5.30 22.88 6.27
N ASP A 80 -6.34 22.27 6.82
CA ASP A 80 -6.43 21.90 8.23
C ASP A 80 -5.81 20.52 8.46
N HIS A 81 -5.45 20.25 9.71
CA HIS A 81 -5.12 18.88 10.14
C HIS A 81 -6.29 17.93 9.85
N PRO A 82 -6.02 16.63 9.60
CA PRO A 82 -7.08 15.70 9.26
C PRO A 82 -8.13 15.60 10.38
N LEU A 83 -9.37 15.36 9.98
CA LEU A 83 -10.48 15.10 10.89
C LEU A 83 -10.24 13.77 11.61
N LEU A 84 -9.87 13.84 12.88
CA LEU A 84 -9.57 12.66 13.70
C LEU A 84 -10.86 11.96 14.16
N ILE A 85 -10.94 10.66 13.89
CA ILE A 85 -11.97 9.76 14.42
C ILE A 85 -11.30 8.74 15.34
N GLY A 86 -11.77 8.63 16.58
CA GLY A 86 -11.20 7.76 17.60
C GLY A 86 -10.39 8.52 18.64
N ALA A 87 -9.44 7.82 19.29
CA ALA A 87 -8.65 8.41 20.36
C ALA A 87 -7.56 9.35 19.80
N ASP A 88 -7.33 10.48 20.47
CA ASP A 88 -6.23 11.38 20.18
C ASP A 88 -5.13 11.18 21.23
N LYS A 89 -4.16 10.30 20.94
CA LYS A 89 -3.01 10.07 21.83
C LYS A 89 -1.70 10.25 21.07
N PRO A 90 -1.40 11.47 20.54
CA PRO A 90 -0.14 11.73 19.88
C PRO A 90 0.96 11.53 20.92
N LEU A 91 1.82 10.54 20.70
CA LEU A 91 2.97 10.32 21.56
C LEU A 91 4.02 11.36 21.19
N ALA A 92 4.45 12.15 22.16
CA ALA A 92 5.52 13.13 21.95
C ALA A 92 6.81 12.41 21.50
N GLY A 93 7.24 12.64 20.27
CA GLY A 93 8.51 12.17 19.71
C GLY A 93 8.58 10.71 19.26
N SER A 94 7.49 10.08 18.82
CA SER A 94 7.47 8.61 18.68
C SER A 94 7.82 8.07 17.29
N VAL A 95 8.91 7.30 17.28
CA VAL A 95 9.20 6.15 16.38
C VAL A 95 8.08 5.07 16.47
N LEU A 96 7.26 5.11 17.53
CA LEU A 96 6.04 4.30 17.69
C LEU A 96 4.87 5.00 16.97
N GLY A 97 4.50 4.54 15.78
CA GLY A 97 3.51 5.19 14.91
C GLY A 97 4.01 5.51 13.50
N GLY A 98 5.20 5.02 13.12
CA GLY A 98 5.80 5.30 11.82
C GLY A 98 4.91 4.99 10.61
N GLU A 99 4.03 3.98 10.71
CA GLU A 99 3.03 3.67 9.67
C GLU A 99 1.99 4.79 9.56
N ALA A 100 1.30 5.11 10.67
CA ALA A 100 0.32 6.19 10.70
C ALA A 100 0.90 7.54 10.24
N GLN A 101 2.18 7.79 10.58
CA GLN A 101 2.87 9.00 10.20
C GLN A 101 3.24 9.02 8.70
N LEU A 102 3.66 7.88 8.14
CA LEU A 102 3.91 7.68 6.71
C LEU A 102 2.62 7.89 5.91
N ASP A 103 1.55 7.20 6.30
CA ASP A 103 0.29 7.15 5.58
C ASP A 103 -0.33 8.55 5.47
N ILE A 104 -0.41 9.26 6.60
CA ILE A 104 -1.00 10.60 6.62
C ILE A 104 -0.12 11.64 5.90
N GLN A 105 1.22 11.53 6.00
CA GLN A 105 2.13 12.46 5.31
C GLN A 105 1.99 12.35 3.80
N TYR A 106 1.97 11.14 3.24
CA TYR A 106 1.95 10.98 1.79
C TYR A 106 0.55 11.12 1.20
N ILE A 107 -0.51 10.64 1.86
CA ILE A 107 -1.88 10.80 1.32
C ILE A 107 -2.21 12.29 1.18
N MET A 108 -1.92 13.10 2.20
CA MET A 108 -2.25 14.53 2.22
C MET A 108 -1.26 15.36 1.40
N ALA A 109 0.01 14.96 1.27
CA ALA A 109 0.93 15.64 0.36
C ALA A 109 0.50 15.46 -1.11
N MET A 110 0.05 14.26 -1.48
CA MET A 110 -0.32 13.92 -2.86
C MET A 110 -1.76 14.33 -3.19
N ALA A 111 -2.66 14.35 -2.22
CA ALA A 111 -4.02 14.89 -2.32
C ALA A 111 -4.19 16.20 -1.55
N ALA A 112 -3.21 17.11 -1.70
CA ALA A 112 -3.24 18.41 -1.04
C ALA A 112 -4.56 19.14 -1.29
N ASN A 113 -5.12 19.71 -0.22
CA ASN A 113 -6.42 20.38 -0.13
C ASN A 113 -7.66 19.49 -0.07
N VAL A 114 -7.56 18.17 -0.27
CA VAL A 114 -8.71 17.27 -0.09
C VAL A 114 -8.96 17.04 1.40
N THR A 115 -10.22 17.12 1.83
CA THR A 115 -10.58 16.86 3.24
C THR A 115 -10.17 15.44 3.59
N THR A 116 -9.30 15.31 4.59
CA THR A 116 -8.76 14.02 5.01
C THR A 116 -9.30 13.65 6.38
N MET A 117 -9.79 12.43 6.54
CA MET A 117 -10.13 11.82 7.82
C MET A 117 -9.03 10.85 8.25
N PHE A 118 -8.67 10.87 9.53
CA PHE A 118 -7.73 9.93 10.12
C PHE A 118 -8.49 9.05 11.12
N TRP A 119 -8.59 7.76 10.85
CA TRP A 119 -9.20 6.81 11.79
C TRP A 119 -8.12 6.24 12.70
N SER A 120 -8.13 6.64 13.96
CA SER A 120 -7.27 6.10 15.01
C SER A 120 -8.00 4.96 15.73
N VAL A 121 -7.95 3.76 15.14
CA VAL A 121 -8.63 2.59 15.67
C VAL A 121 -7.77 1.97 16.78
N PRO A 122 -8.29 1.82 18.02
CA PRO A 122 -7.51 1.31 19.14
C PRO A 122 -7.05 -0.14 18.91
N GLY A 123 -5.89 -0.49 19.45
CA GLY A 123 -5.46 -1.88 19.59
C GLY A 123 -6.34 -2.60 20.63
N ALA A 124 -6.72 -3.83 20.34
CA ALA A 124 -7.79 -4.54 21.06
C ALA A 124 -7.59 -4.61 22.59
N GLU A 125 -8.56 -4.07 23.33
CA GLU A 125 -9.03 -4.58 24.63
C GLU A 125 -10.34 -5.36 24.47
N LEU A 126 -10.53 -6.06 23.35
CA LEU A 126 -11.71 -6.91 23.12
C LEU A 126 -11.28 -8.33 22.71
N ALA A 127 -12.19 -9.27 22.91
CA ALA A 127 -11.94 -10.71 23.03
C ALA A 127 -11.23 -11.37 21.83
N THR A 128 -11.15 -10.70 20.68
CA THR A 128 -10.30 -11.06 19.55
C THR A 128 -9.62 -9.83 18.93
N ALA A 129 -8.35 -9.96 18.51
CA ALA A 129 -7.53 -8.86 17.98
C ALA A 129 -8.06 -8.25 16.65
N GLN A 130 -9.04 -8.88 16.00
CA GLN A 130 -9.52 -8.55 14.65
C GLN A 130 -10.88 -7.82 14.64
N GLU A 131 -11.54 -7.71 15.79
CA GLU A 131 -12.80 -6.96 15.93
C GLU A 131 -12.71 -5.47 15.54
N PRO A 132 -11.62 -4.72 15.84
CA PRO A 132 -11.56 -3.29 15.52
C PRO A 132 -11.60 -2.99 14.02
N PHE A 133 -11.09 -3.89 13.18
CA PHE A 133 -11.14 -3.73 11.71
C PHE A 133 -12.57 -3.83 11.18
N LEU A 134 -13.31 -4.83 11.65
CA LEU A 134 -14.71 -5.02 11.24
C LEU A 134 -15.59 -3.88 11.77
N ASP A 135 -15.34 -3.42 13.00
CA ASP A 135 -16.07 -2.29 13.58
C ASP A 135 -15.86 -1.00 12.78
N TRP A 136 -14.62 -0.70 12.39
CA TRP A 136 -14.33 0.42 11.48
C TRP A 136 -15.13 0.32 10.17
N LEU A 137 -15.13 -0.85 9.51
CA LEU A 137 -15.89 -1.04 8.27
C LEU A 137 -17.40 -0.82 8.47
N MET A 138 -17.95 -1.30 9.58
CA MET A 138 -19.36 -1.10 9.91
C MET A 138 -19.67 0.38 10.16
N GLN A 139 -18.80 1.10 10.88
CA GLN A 139 -18.96 2.53 11.12
C GLN A 139 -18.92 3.34 9.80
N VAL A 140 -18.00 3.01 8.89
CA VAL A 140 -17.97 3.63 7.54
C VAL A 140 -19.25 3.31 6.78
N ALA A 141 -19.71 2.05 6.82
CA ALA A 141 -20.91 1.61 6.13
C ALA A 141 -22.19 2.28 6.67
N ASP A 142 -22.21 2.68 7.93
CA ASP A 142 -23.34 3.34 8.61
C ASP A 142 -23.25 4.88 8.56
N ALA A 143 -22.09 5.46 8.19
CA ALA A 143 -21.92 6.90 8.06
C ALA A 143 -22.80 7.50 6.95
N ASP A 144 -23.29 8.74 7.14
CA ASP A 144 -24.07 9.46 6.13
C ASP A 144 -23.28 9.68 4.81
N ASP A 145 -23.95 9.60 3.67
CA ASP A 145 -23.32 9.80 2.33
C ASP A 145 -22.70 11.19 2.13
N THR A 146 -23.04 12.16 2.99
CA THR A 146 -22.46 13.52 2.95
C THR A 146 -21.17 13.65 3.73
N THR A 147 -20.86 12.71 4.62
CA THR A 147 -19.70 12.74 5.52
C THR A 147 -18.77 11.54 5.35
N ALA A 148 -19.25 10.45 4.75
CA ALA A 148 -18.44 9.28 4.47
C ALA A 148 -17.30 9.59 3.48
N PRO A 149 -16.04 9.21 3.79
CA PRO A 149 -14.96 9.25 2.81
C PRO A 149 -15.29 8.42 1.58
N LEU A 150 -15.00 8.96 0.40
CA LEU A 150 -15.16 8.25 -0.88
C LEU A 150 -13.96 7.35 -1.18
N VAL A 151 -12.82 7.60 -0.54
CA VAL A 151 -11.58 6.85 -0.72
C VAL A 151 -10.98 6.52 0.65
N HIS A 152 -10.67 5.25 0.88
CA HIS A 152 -9.99 4.77 2.08
C HIS A 152 -8.68 4.10 1.69
N SER A 153 -7.59 4.52 2.32
CA SER A 153 -6.30 3.82 2.31
C SER A 153 -6.18 2.97 3.56
N VAL A 154 -5.83 1.69 3.38
CA VAL A 154 -5.67 0.71 4.46
C VAL A 154 -4.34 -0.02 4.29
N SER A 155 -3.42 0.21 5.21
CA SER A 155 -2.07 -0.38 5.16
C SER A 155 -1.90 -1.58 6.10
N TYR A 156 -3.00 -2.23 6.45
CA TYR A 156 -3.04 -3.36 7.39
C TYR A 156 -3.62 -4.62 6.75
N GLY A 157 -3.03 -5.76 7.11
CA GLY A 157 -3.53 -7.09 6.81
C GLY A 157 -2.83 -8.13 7.68
N ASP A 158 -3.47 -9.29 7.86
CA ASP A 158 -2.81 -10.46 8.44
C ASP A 158 -2.85 -11.64 7.45
N ASN A 159 -2.16 -12.71 7.83
CA ASN A 159 -2.25 -13.99 7.17
C ASN A 159 -3.71 -14.52 7.12
N ALA A 160 -4.24 -14.69 5.90
CA ALA A 160 -5.60 -15.16 5.69
C ALA A 160 -5.83 -16.59 6.22
N ARG A 161 -4.78 -17.42 6.30
CA ARG A 161 -4.84 -18.80 6.81
C ARG A 161 -5.14 -18.87 8.30
N GLY A 162 -4.69 -17.88 9.08
CA GLY A 162 -4.93 -17.80 10.51
C GLY A 162 -6.33 -17.29 10.86
N MET A 163 -7.03 -16.68 9.89
CA MET A 163 -8.33 -16.05 10.10
C MET A 163 -9.49 -17.05 9.94
N PRO A 164 -10.52 -17.00 10.83
CA PRO A 164 -11.73 -17.78 10.66
C PRO A 164 -12.47 -17.43 9.35
N GLU A 165 -12.97 -18.46 8.68
CA GLU A 165 -13.68 -18.27 7.39
C GLU A 165 -14.89 -17.33 7.51
N TRP A 166 -15.68 -17.47 8.57
CA TRP A 166 -16.83 -16.61 8.80
C TRP A 166 -16.43 -15.12 8.91
N PHE A 167 -15.26 -14.83 9.48
CA PHE A 167 -14.78 -13.46 9.66
C PHE A 167 -14.38 -12.86 8.32
N LYS A 168 -13.61 -13.61 7.51
CA LYS A 168 -13.25 -13.20 6.14
C LYS A 168 -14.49 -12.96 5.28
N GLN A 169 -15.47 -13.86 5.33
CA GLN A 169 -16.74 -13.68 4.60
C GLN A 169 -17.53 -12.46 5.10
N ARG A 170 -17.54 -12.21 6.42
CA ARG A 170 -18.20 -11.04 7.00
C ARG A 170 -17.54 -9.73 6.57
N VAL A 171 -16.22 -9.61 6.70
CA VAL A 171 -15.46 -8.44 6.24
C VAL A 171 -15.65 -8.22 4.73
N ASN A 172 -15.62 -9.30 3.94
CA ASN A 172 -15.88 -9.24 2.51
C ASN A 172 -17.28 -8.70 2.17
N MET A 173 -18.29 -9.03 2.99
CA MET A 173 -19.64 -8.47 2.86
C MET A 173 -19.69 -6.96 3.16
N GLU A 174 -18.91 -6.50 4.15
CA GLU A 174 -18.82 -5.06 4.41
C GLU A 174 -18.16 -4.32 3.24
N PHE A 175 -17.11 -4.88 2.62
CA PHE A 175 -16.55 -4.29 1.38
C PHE A 175 -17.57 -4.25 0.24
N MET A 176 -18.42 -5.29 0.09
CA MET A 176 -19.52 -5.25 -0.89
C MET A 176 -20.50 -4.10 -0.60
N LYS A 177 -20.84 -3.86 0.67
CA LYS A 177 -21.70 -2.72 1.06
C LYS A 177 -21.06 -1.38 0.71
N LEU A 178 -19.77 -1.21 0.99
CA LEU A 178 -19.04 0.01 0.64
C LEU A 178 -18.97 0.21 -0.88
N ALA A 179 -18.71 -0.86 -1.64
CA ALA A 179 -18.69 -0.83 -3.10
C ALA A 179 -20.06 -0.41 -3.68
N LEU A 180 -21.17 -0.90 -3.10
CA LEU A 180 -22.53 -0.48 -3.49
C LEU A 180 -22.80 1.00 -3.21
N ARG A 181 -22.14 1.60 -2.22
CA ARG A 181 -22.19 3.03 -1.92
C ARG A 181 -21.24 3.87 -2.78
N GLY A 182 -20.46 3.24 -3.68
CA GLY A 182 -19.48 3.93 -4.52
C GLY A 182 -18.22 4.37 -3.77
N ILE A 183 -17.94 3.74 -2.62
CA ILE A 183 -16.75 4.00 -1.81
C ILE A 183 -15.60 3.09 -2.28
N SER A 184 -14.43 3.71 -2.53
CA SER A 184 -13.22 3.00 -2.93
C SER A 184 -12.39 2.64 -1.70
N VAL A 185 -12.09 1.36 -1.51
CA VAL A 185 -11.16 0.89 -0.47
C VAL A 185 -9.92 0.32 -1.14
N LEU A 186 -8.77 0.92 -0.84
CA LEU A 186 -7.46 0.50 -1.31
C LEU A 186 -6.71 -0.16 -0.15
N VAL A 187 -6.10 -1.32 -0.41
CA VAL A 187 -5.43 -2.13 0.62
C VAL A 187 -4.03 -2.49 0.17
N ALA A 188 -3.03 -2.28 1.03
CA ALA A 188 -1.66 -2.73 0.80
C ALA A 188 -1.61 -4.23 0.50
N SER A 189 -0.76 -4.66 -0.43
CA SER A 189 -0.68 -6.07 -0.84
C SER A 189 0.15 -6.95 0.09
N GLY A 190 0.92 -6.34 1.00
CA GLY A 190 1.89 -7.00 1.87
C GLY A 190 3.33 -6.77 1.40
N ASP A 191 4.28 -7.07 2.28
CA ASP A 191 5.70 -6.68 2.14
C ASP A 191 6.68 -7.87 2.11
N ASP A 192 6.15 -9.10 2.12
CA ASP A 192 6.92 -10.35 2.23
C ASP A 192 6.72 -11.28 1.02
N GLY A 193 6.37 -10.70 -0.13
CA GLY A 193 6.19 -11.43 -1.37
C GLY A 193 5.03 -12.43 -1.33
N ALA A 194 5.06 -13.42 -2.23
CA ALA A 194 3.97 -14.38 -2.35
C ALA A 194 3.85 -15.36 -1.17
N SER A 195 4.88 -15.47 -0.34
CA SER A 195 4.92 -16.35 0.83
C SER A 195 4.52 -15.64 2.13
N GLY A 196 4.25 -14.33 2.07
CA GLY A 196 3.74 -13.53 3.19
C GLY A 196 4.64 -13.54 4.43
N GLU A 197 4.15 -12.95 5.53
CA GLU A 197 4.93 -12.72 6.75
C GLU A 197 5.61 -13.98 7.34
N GLY A 198 5.09 -15.18 7.07
CA GLY A 198 5.68 -16.44 7.55
C GLY A 198 7.16 -16.62 7.22
N VAL A 199 7.65 -16.01 6.13
CA VAL A 199 9.07 -16.05 5.73
C VAL A 199 9.98 -15.30 6.69
N ARG A 200 9.47 -14.34 7.46
CA ARG A 200 10.24 -13.62 8.49
C ARG A 200 10.69 -14.53 9.62
N HIS A 201 9.96 -15.62 9.87
CA HIS A 201 10.24 -16.55 10.97
C HIS A 201 10.83 -17.88 10.50
N SER A 202 10.57 -18.30 9.26
CA SER A 202 11.08 -19.57 8.75
C SER A 202 11.22 -19.62 7.23
N MET A 203 12.40 -20.00 6.75
CA MET A 203 12.64 -20.32 5.33
C MET A 203 11.77 -21.47 4.80
N SER A 204 11.21 -22.30 5.68
CA SER A 204 10.27 -23.34 5.27
C SER A 204 8.94 -22.78 4.75
N ALA A 205 8.58 -21.55 5.13
CA ALA A 205 7.38 -20.85 4.65
C ALA A 205 7.45 -20.50 3.15
N CYS A 206 8.65 -20.42 2.56
CA CYS A 206 8.83 -20.17 1.12
C CYS A 206 8.35 -21.33 0.21
N ARG A 207 7.85 -22.43 0.79
CA ARG A 207 7.39 -23.62 0.05
C ARG A 207 5.95 -23.50 -0.45
N GLU A 208 5.18 -22.53 0.02
CA GLU A 208 3.80 -22.33 -0.43
C GLU A 208 3.44 -20.85 -0.43
N ALA A 209 2.49 -20.48 -1.30
CA ALA A 209 1.91 -19.15 -1.27
C ALA A 209 1.07 -18.98 -0.01
N ASN A 210 1.16 -17.81 0.60
CA ASN A 210 0.46 -17.49 1.85
C ASN A 210 -0.22 -16.13 1.69
N PRO A 211 -1.40 -16.10 1.05
CA PRO A 211 -2.09 -14.86 0.76
C PRO A 211 -2.54 -14.13 2.04
N GLU A 212 -2.56 -12.81 1.97
CA GLU A 212 -2.95 -11.93 3.07
C GLU A 212 -4.39 -11.43 2.91
N PHE A 213 -5.03 -11.08 4.02
CA PHE A 213 -6.38 -10.52 4.06
C PHE A 213 -6.36 -9.25 4.92
N PRO A 214 -7.00 -8.13 4.50
CA PRO A 214 -8.12 -8.03 3.55
C PRO A 214 -7.76 -7.90 2.06
N THR A 215 -6.49 -7.76 1.69
CA THR A 215 -6.07 -7.48 0.30
C THR A 215 -6.53 -8.53 -0.72
N ALA A 216 -6.67 -9.79 -0.30
CA ALA A 216 -7.22 -10.87 -1.13
C ALA A 216 -8.74 -10.79 -1.38
N SER A 217 -9.47 -9.87 -0.75
CA SER A 217 -10.89 -9.64 -1.05
C SER A 217 -11.07 -9.21 -2.52
N PRO A 218 -12.09 -9.71 -3.23
CA PRO A 218 -12.46 -9.25 -4.56
C PRO A 218 -13.20 -7.90 -4.57
N TRP A 219 -13.38 -7.24 -3.43
CA TRP A 219 -14.12 -5.97 -3.34
C TRP A 219 -13.27 -4.80 -2.84
N VAL A 220 -11.96 -4.99 -2.81
CA VAL A 220 -10.97 -3.94 -2.56
C VAL A 220 -10.04 -3.81 -3.76
N THR A 221 -9.41 -2.64 -3.90
CA THR A 221 -8.29 -2.45 -4.83
C THR A 221 -6.99 -2.74 -4.08
N SER A 222 -6.38 -3.88 -4.37
CA SER A 222 -5.10 -4.29 -3.80
C SER A 222 -3.95 -3.53 -4.47
N VAL A 223 -3.09 -2.89 -3.68
CA VAL A 223 -1.98 -2.04 -4.14
C VAL A 223 -0.64 -2.68 -3.79
N GLY A 224 0.13 -3.04 -4.81
CA GLY A 224 1.48 -3.57 -4.68
C GLY A 224 2.58 -2.53 -4.87
N GLY A 225 3.82 -2.99 -4.70
CA GLY A 225 5.00 -2.15 -4.59
C GLY A 225 5.98 -2.28 -5.75
N THR A 226 6.32 -1.16 -6.36
CA THR A 226 7.48 -1.01 -7.25
C THR A 226 8.60 -0.26 -6.53
N MET A 227 9.79 -0.31 -7.11
CA MET A 227 10.90 0.55 -6.74
C MET A 227 11.51 1.15 -8.01
N LEU A 228 12.10 2.32 -7.86
CA LEU A 228 12.86 2.93 -8.95
C LEU A 228 14.12 2.11 -9.19
N ALA A 229 14.50 1.93 -10.45
CA ALA A 229 15.74 1.28 -10.84
C ALA A 229 16.27 1.92 -12.12
N THR A 230 17.59 1.99 -12.24
CA THR A 230 18.26 2.40 -13.49
C THR A 230 18.25 1.30 -14.57
N ALA A 231 17.69 0.13 -14.24
CA ALA A 231 17.50 -1.01 -15.12
C ALA A 231 16.00 -1.32 -15.27
N SER A 232 15.33 -0.63 -16.18
CA SER A 232 13.90 -0.86 -16.46
C SER A 232 13.67 -2.17 -17.25
N VAL A 233 13.54 -3.32 -16.55
CA VAL A 233 13.08 -4.65 -17.03
C VAL A 233 14.00 -5.37 -18.07
N PRO A 234 13.97 -6.73 -18.25
CA PRO A 234 15.09 -7.53 -18.79
C PRO A 234 15.42 -7.30 -20.27
N VAL A 235 14.56 -6.60 -21.03
CA VAL A 235 14.83 -6.25 -22.43
C VAL A 235 16.02 -5.29 -22.55
N CYS A 236 16.36 -4.56 -21.48
CA CYS A 236 17.52 -3.67 -21.46
C CYS A 236 18.86 -4.44 -21.44
N GLN A 237 18.85 -5.75 -21.19
CA GLN A 237 20.01 -6.62 -21.40
C GLN A 237 20.07 -7.22 -22.81
N TYR A 238 19.00 -7.08 -23.60
CA TYR A 238 18.95 -7.59 -24.97
C TYR A 238 19.59 -6.59 -25.93
N THR A 239 20.83 -6.88 -26.33
CA THR A 239 21.48 -6.21 -27.45
C THR A 239 21.71 -7.23 -28.58
N SER A 240 21.34 -6.86 -29.81
CA SER A 240 21.67 -7.64 -31.01
C SER A 240 22.18 -6.70 -32.09
N GLU A 241 22.88 -7.22 -33.09
CA GLU A 241 23.38 -6.43 -34.23
C GLU A 241 22.25 -5.74 -35.03
N ARG A 242 20.98 -6.17 -34.85
CA ARG A 242 19.82 -5.66 -35.59
C ARG A 242 18.92 -4.74 -34.77
N VAL A 243 19.01 -4.78 -33.44
CA VAL A 243 18.16 -3.99 -32.53
C VAL A 243 19.00 -3.53 -31.35
N VAL A 244 19.17 -2.21 -31.24
CA VAL A 244 19.73 -1.54 -30.06
C VAL A 244 18.57 -0.96 -29.27
N VAL A 245 18.30 -1.54 -28.09
CA VAL A 245 17.28 -1.01 -27.17
C VAL A 245 17.94 0.09 -26.34
N ARG A 246 17.53 1.35 -26.55
CA ARG A 246 17.90 2.48 -25.68
C ARG A 246 16.80 2.64 -24.64
N CYS A 247 17.03 2.14 -23.44
CA CYS A 247 16.12 2.33 -22.31
C CYS A 247 16.31 3.75 -21.70
N PRO A 248 15.27 4.35 -21.12
CA PRO A 248 15.44 5.51 -20.26
C PRO A 248 16.31 5.14 -19.04
N ASP A 249 17.09 6.11 -18.54
CA ASP A 249 18.07 5.90 -17.46
C ASP A 249 17.43 5.50 -16.10
N GLU A 250 16.11 5.63 -15.95
CA GLU A 250 15.34 5.36 -14.72
C GLU A 250 13.95 4.79 -15.09
N GLY A 251 13.50 3.75 -14.38
CA GLY A 251 12.15 3.20 -14.51
C GLY A 251 11.70 2.47 -13.25
N GLU A 252 10.50 1.90 -13.28
CA GLU A 252 9.95 1.12 -12.16
C GLU A 252 10.14 -0.38 -12.41
N VAL A 253 10.64 -1.08 -11.39
CA VAL A 253 10.70 -2.54 -11.32
C VAL A 253 9.95 -3.02 -10.08
N VAL A 254 9.69 -4.32 -9.98
CA VAL A 254 9.11 -4.90 -8.76
C VAL A 254 9.99 -4.56 -7.55
N CYS A 255 9.40 -4.07 -6.46
CA CYS A 255 10.16 -3.93 -5.22
C CYS A 255 10.40 -5.31 -4.65
N THR A 256 11.67 -5.72 -4.58
CA THR A 256 12.06 -7.03 -4.06
C THR A 256 13.40 -6.96 -3.36
N SER A 257 13.51 -7.69 -2.25
CA SER A 257 14.76 -7.86 -1.52
C SER A 257 15.86 -8.49 -2.37
N ALA A 258 15.50 -9.33 -3.35
CA ALA A 258 16.45 -9.91 -4.30
C ALA A 258 17.18 -8.85 -5.16
N MET A 259 16.57 -7.67 -5.32
CA MET A 259 17.12 -6.54 -6.08
C MET A 259 17.54 -5.38 -5.16
N GLY A 260 17.64 -5.61 -3.85
CA GLY A 260 18.07 -4.61 -2.86
C GLY A 260 16.95 -3.78 -2.23
N GLY A 261 15.68 -4.10 -2.48
CA GLY A 261 14.56 -3.48 -1.78
C GLY A 261 14.49 -3.90 -0.30
N LEU A 262 13.97 -3.02 0.56
CA LEU A 262 13.74 -3.34 1.98
C LEU A 262 12.53 -4.26 2.19
N ILE A 263 11.64 -4.34 1.19
CA ILE A 263 10.44 -5.19 1.16
C ILE A 263 10.41 -5.99 -0.13
N THR A 264 9.57 -7.02 -0.16
CA THR A 264 9.17 -7.69 -1.40
C THR A 264 7.68 -7.53 -1.60
N SER A 265 7.25 -6.91 -2.70
CA SER A 265 5.83 -6.65 -2.95
C SER A 265 5.03 -7.95 -2.85
N GLY A 266 4.02 -7.91 -1.99
CA GLY A 266 3.02 -8.95 -1.85
C GLY A 266 2.24 -9.15 -3.15
N GLY A 267 1.72 -10.36 -3.31
CA GLY A 267 0.98 -10.76 -4.48
C GLY A 267 0.79 -12.26 -4.52
N GLY A 268 -0.28 -12.73 -5.15
CA GLY A 268 -0.58 -14.15 -5.18
C GLY A 268 -2.04 -14.41 -5.48
N PHE A 269 -2.51 -15.57 -5.03
CA PHE A 269 -3.88 -16.01 -5.26
C PHE A 269 -4.54 -16.38 -3.93
N SER A 270 -5.75 -15.88 -3.71
CA SER A 270 -6.56 -16.21 -2.54
C SER A 270 -6.86 -17.72 -2.47
N ASN A 271 -6.85 -18.27 -1.25
CA ASN A 271 -7.38 -19.61 -0.98
C ASN A 271 -8.87 -19.61 -0.60
N ASP A 272 -9.44 -18.43 -0.36
CA ASP A 272 -10.76 -18.26 0.27
C ASP A 272 -11.80 -17.69 -0.70
N PHE A 273 -11.38 -16.77 -1.56
CA PHE A 273 -12.27 -16.12 -2.53
C PHE A 273 -11.99 -16.65 -3.94
N PRO A 274 -13.03 -17.12 -4.65
CA PRO A 274 -12.87 -17.58 -6.03
C PRO A 274 -12.48 -16.40 -6.93
N ARG A 275 -11.83 -16.71 -8.04
CA ARG A 275 -11.45 -15.71 -9.04
C ARG A 275 -12.69 -14.94 -9.54
N PRO A 276 -12.78 -13.62 -9.32
CA PRO A 276 -13.89 -12.84 -9.82
C PRO A 276 -13.84 -12.73 -11.35
N TRP A 277 -15.02 -12.55 -11.95
CA TRP A 277 -15.19 -12.55 -13.40
C TRP A 277 -14.41 -11.42 -14.10
N TYR A 278 -14.26 -10.27 -13.44
CA TYR A 278 -13.64 -9.07 -14.04
C TYR A 278 -12.13 -9.23 -14.27
N GLN A 279 -11.46 -10.15 -13.56
CA GLN A 279 -10.03 -10.41 -13.72
C GLN A 279 -9.72 -11.72 -14.45
N ALA A 280 -10.74 -12.48 -14.86
CA ALA A 280 -10.55 -13.79 -15.48
C ALA A 280 -9.62 -13.73 -16.70
N GLY A 281 -9.83 -12.76 -17.59
CA GLY A 281 -9.01 -12.59 -18.79
C GLY A 281 -7.54 -12.24 -18.48
N ALA A 282 -7.29 -11.38 -17.49
CA ALA A 282 -5.94 -11.00 -17.08
C ALA A 282 -5.20 -12.20 -16.46
N VAL A 283 -5.86 -12.94 -15.56
CA VAL A 283 -5.29 -14.10 -14.90
C VAL A 283 -5.06 -15.26 -15.88
N ASP A 284 -6.01 -15.56 -16.76
CA ASP A 284 -5.83 -16.57 -17.80
C ASP A 284 -4.72 -16.20 -18.79
N GLY A 285 -4.51 -14.90 -19.02
CA GLY A 285 -3.35 -14.38 -19.75
C GLY A 285 -2.04 -14.69 -19.04
N TYR A 286 -1.94 -14.37 -17.74
CA TYR A 286 -0.77 -14.64 -16.90
C TYR A 286 -0.45 -16.13 -16.80
N LEU A 287 -1.43 -16.98 -16.51
CA LEU A 287 -1.24 -18.43 -16.33
C LEU A 287 -0.84 -19.17 -17.62
N ARG A 288 -1.06 -18.56 -18.80
CA ARG A 288 -0.62 -19.12 -20.09
C ARG A 288 0.81 -18.72 -20.47
N GLN A 289 1.44 -17.79 -19.75
CA GLN A 289 2.83 -17.40 -20.03
C GLN A 289 3.78 -18.54 -19.62
N GLY A 290 4.50 -19.10 -20.60
CA GLY A 290 5.41 -20.23 -20.39
C GLY A 290 6.63 -19.91 -19.51
N ASP A 291 6.98 -18.63 -19.40
CA ASP A 291 8.14 -18.12 -18.63
C ASP A 291 7.73 -17.50 -17.28
N SER A 292 6.53 -17.80 -16.76
CA SER A 292 6.13 -17.30 -15.44
C SER A 292 7.15 -17.75 -14.38
N PRO A 293 7.75 -16.84 -13.59
CA PRO A 293 8.75 -17.18 -12.56
C PRO A 293 8.13 -17.94 -11.39
N VAL A 294 6.80 -18.04 -11.35
CA VAL A 294 6.06 -18.88 -10.43
C VAL A 294 6.23 -20.35 -10.86
N PRO A 295 6.81 -21.23 -10.01
CA PRO A 295 6.97 -22.63 -10.36
C PRO A 295 5.62 -23.24 -10.74
N PRO A 296 5.53 -24.00 -11.84
CA PRO A 296 4.30 -24.69 -12.19
C PRO A 296 3.84 -25.57 -11.01
N ALA A 297 2.52 -25.66 -10.83
CA ALA A 297 1.93 -26.50 -9.78
C ALA A 297 2.50 -27.93 -9.89
N GLY A 298 3.29 -28.35 -8.89
CA GLY A 298 4.03 -29.61 -8.91
C GLY A 298 5.54 -29.49 -8.72
N GLY A 299 6.14 -28.31 -8.90
CA GLY A 299 7.56 -28.03 -8.65
C GLY A 299 7.95 -27.87 -7.17
N GLY A 300 7.09 -28.29 -6.25
CA GLY A 300 7.27 -28.13 -4.79
C GLY A 300 6.58 -26.89 -4.21
N TRP A 301 6.49 -25.79 -4.98
CA TRP A 301 5.72 -24.59 -4.60
C TRP A 301 4.22 -24.74 -4.93
N ARG A 302 3.33 -24.29 -4.03
CA ARG A 302 1.87 -24.47 -4.15
C ARG A 302 1.12 -23.14 -4.04
N TYR A 303 0.15 -22.92 -4.93
CA TYR A 303 -0.74 -21.76 -4.93
C TYR A 303 -2.08 -22.11 -5.60
N ASN A 304 -3.14 -21.35 -5.32
CA ASN A 304 -4.49 -21.62 -5.83
C ASN A 304 -4.81 -20.80 -7.09
N THR A 305 -4.55 -21.35 -8.27
CA THR A 305 -4.83 -20.67 -9.56
C THR A 305 -6.31 -20.30 -9.79
N SER A 306 -7.23 -20.90 -9.04
CA SER A 306 -8.67 -20.64 -9.14
C SER A 306 -9.15 -19.49 -8.26
N GLY A 307 -8.26 -18.94 -7.42
CA GLY A 307 -8.59 -17.88 -6.47
C GLY A 307 -8.49 -16.46 -7.03
N ARG A 308 -8.95 -15.49 -6.25
CA ARG A 308 -8.70 -14.06 -6.50
C ARG A 308 -7.19 -13.79 -6.52
N ALA A 309 -6.63 -13.51 -7.70
CA ALA A 309 -5.27 -13.04 -7.90
C ALA A 309 -5.12 -11.55 -7.56
N TYR A 310 -4.04 -11.13 -6.92
CA TYR A 310 -3.72 -9.74 -6.52
C TYR A 310 -2.19 -9.49 -6.59
N PRO A 311 -1.68 -8.24 -6.60
CA PRO A 311 -2.40 -6.97 -6.52
C PRO A 311 -3.14 -6.59 -7.81
N ASP A 312 -4.01 -5.58 -7.74
CA ASP A 312 -4.73 -5.03 -8.91
C ASP A 312 -3.92 -3.95 -9.61
N VAL A 313 -3.21 -3.13 -8.82
CA VAL A 313 -2.39 -2.01 -9.28
C VAL A 313 -1.10 -1.94 -8.46
N THR A 314 -0.11 -1.21 -8.93
CA THR A 314 1.17 -1.02 -8.22
C THR A 314 1.61 0.44 -8.25
N ALA A 315 2.32 0.89 -7.23
CA ALA A 315 3.04 2.16 -7.20
C ALA A 315 4.33 2.04 -6.38
N VAL A 316 5.18 3.06 -6.42
CA VAL A 316 6.47 3.09 -5.70
C VAL A 316 6.18 2.86 -4.22
N ALA A 317 6.91 1.91 -3.65
CA ALA A 317 6.81 1.44 -2.27
C ALA A 317 8.16 1.48 -1.55
N SER A 318 9.18 2.12 -2.15
CA SER A 318 10.55 2.09 -1.64
C SER A 318 11.13 3.50 -1.51
N ASN A 319 12.02 3.66 -0.53
CA ASN A 319 12.79 4.87 -0.26
C ASN A 319 11.96 6.13 0.00
N PHE A 320 10.83 6.00 0.69
CA PHE A 320 10.05 7.15 1.14
C PHE A 320 10.81 7.85 2.27
N LEU A 321 10.89 9.18 2.20
CA LEU A 321 11.33 9.98 3.34
C LEU A 321 10.12 10.35 4.17
N THR A 322 10.08 9.91 5.42
CA THR A 322 9.01 10.23 6.37
C THR A 322 9.61 11.03 7.51
N TRP A 323 8.98 12.14 7.91
CA TRP A 323 9.45 12.88 9.08
C TRP A 323 8.87 12.26 10.34
N MET A 324 9.72 11.85 11.29
CA MET A 324 9.29 11.25 12.55
C MET A 324 10.07 11.89 13.70
N GLY A 325 9.36 12.56 14.61
CA GLY A 325 9.98 13.32 15.70
C GLY A 325 10.85 14.47 15.19
N ASP A 326 12.16 14.30 15.20
CA ASP A 326 13.15 15.35 14.92
C ASP A 326 14.02 15.09 13.68
N HIS A 327 13.76 14.03 12.91
CA HIS A 327 14.54 13.67 11.73
C HIS A 327 13.70 13.01 10.62
N PHE A 328 14.31 12.88 9.44
CA PHE A 328 13.79 12.03 8.38
C PHE A 328 14.21 10.59 8.61
N GLU A 329 13.24 9.69 8.47
CA GLU A 329 13.43 8.26 8.45
C GLU A 329 13.12 7.72 7.05
N GLN A 330 13.94 6.77 6.60
CA GLN A 330 13.70 6.08 5.34
C GLN A 330 12.71 4.94 5.58
N THR A 331 11.56 4.98 4.92
CA THR A 331 10.52 3.98 5.00
C THR A 331 10.33 3.28 3.66
N SER A 332 9.83 2.05 3.70
CA SER A 332 9.48 1.25 2.52
C SER A 332 8.40 0.26 2.93
N GLY A 333 7.48 -0.02 2.01
CA GLY A 333 6.34 -0.88 2.22
C GLY A 333 5.24 -0.56 1.22
N THR A 334 4.41 -1.55 0.93
CA THR A 334 3.17 -1.37 0.16
C THR A 334 2.20 -0.42 0.87
N SER A 335 2.37 -0.27 2.17
CA SER A 335 1.87 0.84 2.99
C SER A 335 2.17 2.23 2.48
N ALA A 336 3.30 2.47 1.79
CA ALA A 336 3.59 3.77 1.18
C ALA A 336 2.89 3.94 -0.19
N SER A 337 2.78 2.84 -0.96
CA SER A 337 2.15 2.83 -2.28
C SER A 337 0.63 3.00 -2.24
N THR A 338 -0.01 2.53 -1.16
CA THR A 338 -1.47 2.55 -0.97
C THR A 338 -2.04 3.96 -0.79
N PRO A 339 -1.56 4.80 0.16
CA PRO A 339 -2.01 6.19 0.33
C PRO A 339 -1.65 7.04 -0.88
N LEU A 340 -0.53 6.76 -1.55
CA LEU A 340 -0.18 7.39 -2.82
C LEU A 340 -1.25 7.11 -3.89
N MET A 341 -1.64 5.86 -4.09
CA MET A 341 -2.70 5.50 -5.05
C MET A 341 -4.07 6.06 -4.62
N ALA A 342 -4.39 6.03 -3.33
CA ALA A 342 -5.63 6.60 -2.79
C ALA A 342 -5.71 8.12 -3.07
N ALA A 343 -4.59 8.83 -2.91
CA ALA A 343 -4.49 10.24 -3.28
C ALA A 343 -4.73 10.47 -4.78
N MET A 344 -4.24 9.59 -5.67
CA MET A 344 -4.54 9.68 -7.10
C MET A 344 -6.03 9.48 -7.39
N VAL A 345 -6.68 8.51 -6.74
CA VAL A 345 -8.14 8.29 -6.87
C VAL A 345 -8.91 9.52 -6.39
N ALA A 346 -8.48 10.15 -5.29
CA ALA A 346 -9.07 11.38 -4.79
C ALA A 346 -8.98 12.54 -5.81
N GLN A 347 -7.82 12.70 -6.44
CA GLN A 347 -7.62 13.70 -7.50
C GLN A 347 -8.51 13.41 -8.71
N LEU A 348 -8.75 12.14 -9.05
CA LEU A 348 -9.68 11.75 -10.10
C LEU A 348 -11.14 12.04 -9.70
N ASN A 349 -11.52 11.76 -8.46
CA ASN A 349 -12.85 12.09 -7.93
C ASN A 349 -13.11 13.60 -8.00
N GLU A 350 -12.11 14.42 -7.68
CA GLU A 350 -12.22 15.88 -7.75
C GLU A 350 -12.54 16.39 -9.17
N ILE A 351 -12.02 15.73 -10.21
CA ILE A 351 -12.33 16.09 -11.61
C ILE A 351 -13.77 15.68 -11.98
N ARG A 352 -14.30 14.64 -11.31
CA ARG A 352 -15.60 14.04 -11.65
C ARG A 352 -16.78 14.70 -10.95
N LEU A 353 -16.57 15.26 -9.76
CA LEU A 353 -17.61 15.85 -8.91
C LEU A 353 -17.93 17.30 -9.28
#